data_AF-A0A3D8YFA2-F1
#
_entry.id   AF-A0A3D8YFA2-F1
#
_cell.length_a   1.000
_cell.length_b   1.000
_cell.length_c   1.000
_cell.angle_alpha   90.00
_cell.angle_beta   90.00
_cell.angle_gamma   90.00
#
_symmetry.space_group_name_H-M   'P 1'
#
loop_
_entity.id
_entity.type
_entity.pdbx_description
1 polymer ?
#
loop_
_entity_poly.entity_id
_entity_poly.type
_entity_poly.pdbx_seq_one_letter_code
_entity_poly.pdbx_strand_id
1 'polypeptide(L)'
;MIPTTLTLEQRQMLINQFRLLLVVENEEQQEQLAKRIEILEKGYTGLYPKVFDQLYEEIPISVYNDVEAILAMYKRINESVRNLPISEQELLNLASLEFEGFDDNNEMYYHMMSYLVDRMDEHHDYRGRNLRSHNPLSMVKYNKMLAVYNRLQIANSSHYSSNELQEFIDALIEEVNDEIKENELDETEAGK
;
A
#
# COMPACT_ATOMS: atom_id res chain seq x y z
N MET A 1 4.30 -15.87 -7.90
CA MET A 1 4.55 -17.34 -7.83
C MET A 1 5.52 -17.75 -8.93
N ILE A 2 6.57 -18.50 -8.61
CA ILE A 2 7.54 -19.00 -9.62
C ILE A 2 6.94 -20.20 -10.35
N PRO A 3 7.00 -20.27 -11.69
CA PRO A 3 6.43 -21.40 -12.42
C PRO A 3 7.16 -22.71 -12.06
N THR A 4 6.39 -23.78 -11.82
CA THR A 4 6.92 -25.13 -11.58
C THR A 4 7.11 -25.94 -12.86
N THR A 5 6.53 -25.47 -13.97
CA THR A 5 6.68 -26.02 -15.32
C THR A 5 6.48 -24.93 -16.38
N LEU A 6 6.96 -25.18 -17.60
CA LEU A 6 6.79 -24.32 -18.77
C LEU A 6 6.49 -25.19 -19.98
N THR A 7 5.62 -24.71 -20.89
CA THR A 7 5.44 -25.37 -22.18
C THR A 7 6.76 -25.35 -22.98
N LEU A 8 6.87 -26.23 -23.98
CA LEU A 8 8.06 -26.26 -24.84
C LEU A 8 8.25 -24.93 -25.57
N GLU A 9 7.15 -24.30 -26.00
CA GLU A 9 7.15 -23.00 -26.68
C GLU A 9 7.61 -21.88 -25.75
N GLN A 10 7.08 -21.80 -24.53
CA GLN A 10 7.49 -20.80 -23.53
C GLN A 10 8.97 -20.93 -23.20
N ARG A 11 9.44 -22.17 -23.01
CA ARG A 11 10.84 -22.46 -22.71
C ARG A 11 11.75 -22.09 -23.88
N GLN A 12 11.37 -22.43 -25.11
CA GLN A 12 12.11 -22.06 -26.31
C GLN A 12 12.14 -20.54 -26.51
N MET A 13 11.03 -19.83 -26.23
CA MET A 13 10.99 -18.36 -26.27
C MET A 13 11.97 -17.74 -25.28
N LEU A 14 11.98 -18.18 -24.02
CA LEU A 14 12.91 -17.66 -23.00
C LEU A 14 14.38 -17.94 -23.36
N ILE A 15 14.68 -19.16 -23.85
CA ILE A 15 16.03 -19.50 -24.33
C ILE A 15 16.44 -18.56 -25.46
N ASN A 16 15.55 -18.29 -26.42
CA ASN A 16 15.84 -17.38 -27.52
C ASN A 16 16.08 -15.95 -27.02
N GLN A 17 15.29 -15.46 -26.05
CA GLN A 17 15.49 -14.15 -25.44
C GLN A 17 16.84 -14.04 -24.73
N PHE A 18 17.23 -15.03 -23.92
CA PHE A 18 18.54 -15.03 -23.27
C PHE A 18 19.70 -15.10 -24.25
N ARG A 19 19.57 -15.87 -25.34
CA ARG A 19 20.59 -15.91 -26.40
C ARG A 19 20.75 -14.57 -27.12
N LEU A 20 19.66 -13.80 -27.31
CA LEU A 20 19.74 -12.45 -27.84
C LEU A 20 20.44 -11.50 -26.86
N LEU A 21 20.14 -11.61 -25.56
CA LEU A 21 20.81 -10.82 -24.52
C LEU A 21 22.31 -11.10 -24.44
N LEU A 22 22.76 -12.35 -24.63
CA LEU A 22 24.19 -12.68 -24.68
C LEU A 22 24.99 -11.82 -25.66
N VAL A 23 24.37 -11.32 -26.74
CA VAL A 23 25.04 -10.52 -27.78
C VAL A 23 25.34 -9.08 -27.31
N VAL A 24 24.59 -8.56 -26.33
CA VAL A 24 24.65 -7.16 -25.91
C VAL A 24 25.20 -6.94 -24.50
N GLU A 25 25.19 -7.97 -23.66
CA GLU A 25 25.58 -7.88 -22.25
C GLU A 25 27.09 -8.10 -22.04
N ASN A 26 27.60 -7.69 -20.86
CA ASN A 26 29.00 -7.88 -20.47
C ASN A 26 29.32 -9.32 -20.06
N GLU A 27 30.62 -9.65 -19.89
CA GLU A 27 31.08 -11.02 -19.58
C GLU A 27 30.43 -11.63 -18.31
N GLU A 28 30.25 -10.83 -17.25
CA GLU A 28 29.63 -11.29 -16.00
C GLU A 28 28.16 -11.67 -16.22
N GLN A 29 27.42 -10.80 -16.90
CA GLN A 29 26.01 -11.03 -17.24
C GLN A 29 25.87 -12.20 -18.21
N GLN A 30 26.80 -12.35 -19.16
CA GLN A 30 26.83 -13.48 -20.09
C GLN A 30 26.95 -14.82 -19.37
N GLU A 31 27.80 -14.92 -18.34
CA GLU A 31 27.93 -16.15 -17.55
C GLU A 31 26.60 -16.50 -16.84
N GLN A 32 25.92 -15.51 -16.26
CA GLN A 32 24.63 -15.73 -15.61
C GLN A 32 23.54 -16.16 -16.61
N LEU A 33 23.50 -15.51 -17.77
CA LEU A 33 22.57 -15.87 -18.84
C LEU A 33 22.83 -17.29 -19.38
N ALA A 34 24.10 -17.70 -19.54
CA ALA A 34 24.46 -19.04 -19.98
C ALA A 34 23.94 -20.12 -19.01
N LYS A 35 24.08 -19.90 -17.70
CA LYS A 35 23.53 -20.79 -16.67
C LYS A 35 22.00 -20.89 -16.76
N ARG A 36 21.31 -19.75 -16.98
CA ARG A 36 19.84 -19.72 -17.14
C ARG A 36 19.39 -20.45 -18.41
N ILE A 37 20.11 -20.30 -19.52
CA ILE A 37 19.86 -21.05 -20.77
C ILE A 37 19.98 -22.55 -20.52
N GLU A 38 21.06 -23.01 -19.88
CA GLU A 38 21.26 -24.44 -19.60
C GLU A 38 20.12 -25.02 -18.74
N ILE A 39 19.70 -24.31 -17.69
CA ILE A 39 18.56 -24.71 -16.84
C ILE A 39 17.31 -24.95 -17.69
N LEU A 40 17.02 -24.05 -18.63
CA LEU A 40 15.86 -24.16 -19.51
C LEU A 40 16.03 -25.27 -20.54
N GLU A 41 17.18 -25.39 -21.21
CA GLU A 41 17.44 -26.42 -22.21
C GLU A 41 17.33 -27.84 -21.65
N LYS A 42 17.85 -28.06 -20.44
CA LYS A 42 17.81 -29.37 -19.76
C LYS A 42 16.51 -29.62 -19.00
N GLY A 43 15.69 -28.59 -18.83
CA GLY A 43 14.42 -28.68 -18.10
C GLY A 43 14.61 -28.94 -16.60
N TYR A 44 15.62 -28.33 -15.98
CA TYR A 44 15.86 -28.42 -14.53
C TYR A 44 14.84 -27.59 -13.75
N THR A 45 13.60 -28.08 -13.65
CA THR A 45 12.47 -27.35 -13.05
C THR A 45 12.71 -26.91 -11.61
N GLY A 46 13.44 -27.70 -10.82
CA GLY A 46 13.85 -27.32 -9.46
C GLY A 46 14.80 -26.11 -9.40
N LEU A 47 15.38 -25.71 -10.53
CA LEU A 47 16.26 -24.54 -10.65
C LEU A 47 15.56 -23.35 -11.32
N TYR A 48 14.29 -23.45 -11.69
CA TYR A 48 13.53 -22.31 -12.23
C TYR A 48 13.53 -21.08 -11.33
N PRO A 49 13.59 -21.18 -9.98
CA PRO A 49 13.78 -19.99 -9.16
C PRO A 49 15.01 -19.15 -9.50
N LYS A 50 16.10 -19.75 -10.01
CA LYS A 50 17.29 -19.00 -10.47
C LYS A 50 17.10 -18.29 -11.82
N VAL A 51 16.07 -18.68 -12.57
CA VAL A 51 15.71 -18.06 -13.85
C VAL A 51 14.77 -16.87 -13.62
N PHE A 52 13.91 -16.95 -12.61
CA PHE A 52 12.86 -15.96 -12.29
C PHE A 52 13.11 -15.20 -10.98
N ASP A 53 14.37 -15.14 -10.52
CA ASP A 53 14.79 -14.53 -9.25
C ASP A 53 14.58 -13.00 -9.16
N GLN A 54 14.31 -12.35 -10.31
CA GLN A 54 14.05 -10.92 -10.40
C GLN A 54 12.56 -10.55 -10.40
N LEU A 55 11.68 -11.55 -10.39
CA LEU A 55 10.25 -11.30 -10.32
C LEU A 55 9.79 -11.24 -8.86
N TYR A 56 9.30 -10.06 -8.48
CA TYR A 56 8.61 -9.86 -7.20
C TYR A 56 7.18 -10.39 -7.27
N GLU A 57 6.53 -10.51 -6.11
CA GLU A 57 5.09 -10.76 -6.07
C GLU A 57 4.33 -9.60 -6.72
N GLU A 58 3.29 -9.93 -7.49
CA GLU A 58 2.44 -8.91 -8.10
C GLU A 58 1.65 -8.19 -7.02
N ILE A 59 1.66 -6.86 -7.06
CA ILE A 59 0.79 -6.05 -6.21
C ILE A 59 -0.60 -6.04 -6.86
N PRO A 60 -1.66 -6.52 -6.17
CA PRO A 60 -3.01 -6.51 -6.72
C PRO A 60 -3.50 -5.10 -7.06
N ILE A 61 -4.34 -4.98 -8.08
CA ILE A 61 -4.96 -3.70 -8.46
C ILE A 61 -5.80 -3.08 -7.32
N SER A 62 -6.36 -3.90 -6.43
CA SER A 62 -7.08 -3.41 -5.25
C SER A 62 -6.17 -2.58 -4.34
N VAL A 63 -4.92 -3.00 -4.13
CA VAL A 63 -3.95 -2.25 -3.31
C VAL A 63 -3.66 -0.88 -3.93
N TYR A 64 -3.49 -0.82 -5.26
CA TYR A 64 -3.34 0.46 -5.95
C TYR A 64 -4.55 1.37 -5.74
N ASN A 65 -5.77 0.84 -5.95
CA ASN A 65 -7.00 1.61 -5.78
C ASN A 65 -7.19 2.11 -4.34
N ASP A 66 -6.84 1.28 -3.35
CA ASP A 66 -6.93 1.64 -1.94
C ASP A 66 -5.91 2.74 -1.59
N VAL A 67 -4.66 2.61 -2.04
CA VAL A 67 -3.64 3.67 -1.86
C VAL A 67 -4.09 4.98 -2.49
N GLU A 68 -4.57 4.95 -3.74
CA GLU A 68 -5.09 6.13 -4.43
C GLU A 68 -6.25 6.78 -3.67
N ALA A 69 -7.23 5.99 -3.20
CA ALA A 69 -8.37 6.49 -2.45
C ALA A 69 -7.93 7.14 -1.12
N ILE A 70 -7.01 6.51 -0.39
CA ILE A 70 -6.45 7.02 0.86
C ILE A 70 -5.72 8.35 0.60
N LEU A 71 -4.85 8.42 -0.41
CA LEU A 71 -4.08 9.62 -0.70
C LEU A 71 -4.96 10.78 -1.19
N ALA A 72 -5.99 10.48 -2.01
CA ALA A 72 -6.97 11.48 -2.43
C ALA A 72 -7.76 12.03 -1.24
N MET A 73 -8.19 11.16 -0.33
CA MET A 73 -8.88 11.56 0.90
C MET A 73 -8.00 12.48 1.76
N TYR A 74 -6.76 12.08 2.07
CA TYR A 74 -5.86 12.90 2.89
C TYR A 74 -5.48 14.21 2.21
N LYS A 75 -5.30 14.21 0.89
CA LYS A 75 -5.07 15.45 0.14
C LYS A 75 -6.19 16.45 0.38
N ARG A 76 -7.44 16.00 0.24
CA ARG A 76 -8.62 16.85 0.45
C ARG A 76 -8.78 17.29 1.90
N ILE A 77 -8.53 16.41 2.87
CA ILE A 77 -8.50 16.77 4.30
C ILE A 77 -7.47 17.86 4.55
N ASN A 78 -6.23 17.68 4.10
CA ASN A 78 -5.13 18.63 4.28
C ASN A 78 -5.44 20.00 3.65
N GLU A 79 -5.97 20.01 2.43
CA GLU A 79 -6.40 21.26 1.76
C GLU A 79 -7.53 21.96 2.53
N SER A 80 -8.48 21.19 3.08
CA SER A 80 -9.60 21.73 3.86
C SER A 80 -9.13 22.33 5.18
N VAL A 81 -8.24 21.64 5.90
CA VAL A 81 -7.62 22.13 7.14
C VAL A 81 -6.83 23.42 6.89
N ARG A 82 -6.03 23.49 5.82
CA ARG A 82 -5.27 24.71 5.47
C ARG A 82 -6.18 25.93 5.21
N ASN A 83 -7.40 25.70 4.75
CA ASN A 83 -8.37 26.75 4.43
C ASN A 83 -9.26 27.15 5.62
N LEU A 84 -9.21 26.41 6.75
CA LEU A 84 -10.00 26.73 7.93
C LEU A 84 -9.43 27.93 8.70
N PRO A 85 -10.28 28.78 9.31
CA PRO A 85 -9.83 29.77 10.29
C PRO A 85 -9.12 29.11 11.48
N ILE A 86 -8.09 29.77 12.01
CA ILE A 86 -7.31 29.27 13.16
C ILE A 86 -8.23 28.94 14.37
N SER A 87 -9.23 29.78 14.62
CA SER A 87 -10.20 29.57 15.71
C SER A 87 -11.01 28.29 15.57
N GLU A 88 -11.23 27.79 14.34
CA GLU A 88 -11.90 26.51 14.11
C GLU A 88 -10.92 25.34 14.18
N GLN A 89 -9.68 25.53 13.72
CA GLN A 89 -8.63 24.52 13.84
C GLN A 89 -8.34 24.15 15.29
N GLU A 90 -8.31 25.14 16.19
CA GLU A 90 -8.06 24.94 17.63
C GLU A 90 -9.14 24.11 18.33
N LEU A 91 -10.33 23.98 17.73
CA LEU A 91 -11.44 23.17 18.25
C LEU A 91 -11.38 21.71 17.79
N LEU A 92 -10.53 21.39 16.80
CA LEU A 92 -10.44 20.07 16.18
C LEU A 92 -9.17 19.34 16.64
N ASN A 93 -9.28 18.03 16.86
CA ASN A 93 -8.12 17.17 17.05
C ASN A 93 -7.44 16.84 15.71
N LEU A 94 -6.82 17.83 15.07
CA LEU A 94 -6.24 17.67 13.72
C LEU A 94 -5.11 16.63 13.67
N ALA A 95 -4.42 16.37 14.78
CA ALA A 95 -3.39 15.35 14.85
C ALA A 95 -3.91 13.94 14.55
N SER A 96 -5.18 13.64 14.89
CA SER A 96 -5.78 12.33 14.54
C SER A 96 -6.02 12.18 13.04
N LEU A 97 -6.05 13.28 12.29
CA LEU A 97 -6.27 13.31 10.84
C LEU A 97 -4.96 13.36 10.03
N GLU A 98 -3.80 13.19 10.67
CA GLU A 98 -2.55 13.09 9.94
C GLU A 98 -2.37 11.71 9.31
N PHE A 99 -1.81 11.69 8.10
CA PHE A 99 -1.41 10.46 7.44
C PHE A 99 -0.11 9.92 8.04
N GLU A 100 -0.15 8.70 8.55
CA GLU A 100 0.96 8.08 9.30
C GLU A 100 1.81 7.13 8.46
N GLY A 101 1.42 6.85 7.20
CA GLY A 101 2.01 5.79 6.40
C GLY A 101 1.33 4.43 6.58
N PHE A 102 1.98 3.35 6.16
CA PHE A 102 1.46 1.98 6.28
C PHE A 102 2.37 1.15 7.18
N ASP A 103 1.80 0.24 7.96
CA ASP A 103 2.58 -0.65 8.81
C ASP A 103 3.29 -1.77 8.04
N ASP A 104 4.24 -2.42 8.72
CA ASP A 104 5.06 -3.49 8.15
C ASP A 104 4.25 -4.75 7.78
N ASN A 105 3.03 -4.95 8.31
CA ASN A 105 2.16 -6.04 7.83
C ASN A 105 1.46 -5.69 6.51
N ASN A 106 1.47 -4.41 6.14
CA ASN A 106 0.88 -3.85 4.93
C ASN A 106 1.97 -3.46 3.90
N GLU A 107 3.03 -4.27 3.76
CA GLU A 107 4.19 -3.97 2.89
C GLU A 107 3.80 -3.63 1.45
N MET A 108 2.80 -4.31 0.89
CA MET A 108 2.33 -4.02 -0.49
C MET A 108 1.81 -2.59 -0.64
N TYR A 109 1.11 -2.06 0.37
CA TYR A 109 0.61 -0.68 0.37
C TYR A 109 1.77 0.31 0.51
N TYR A 110 2.71 0.02 1.41
CA TYR A 110 3.93 0.83 1.56
C TYR A 110 4.74 0.89 0.26
N HIS A 111 4.96 -0.24 -0.41
CA HIS A 111 5.71 -0.30 -1.66
C HIS A 111 4.99 0.42 -2.80
N MET A 112 3.68 0.23 -2.93
CA MET A 112 2.88 0.93 -3.92
C MET A 112 2.93 2.44 -3.71
N MET A 113 2.68 2.92 -2.48
CA MET A 113 2.73 4.35 -2.17
C MET A 113 4.13 4.93 -2.39
N SER A 114 5.18 4.27 -1.91
CA SER A 114 6.55 4.76 -2.08
C SER A 114 6.92 4.86 -3.56
N TYR A 115 6.44 3.94 -4.39
CA TYR A 115 6.61 4.01 -5.84
C TYR A 115 5.90 5.23 -6.45
N LEU A 116 4.63 5.47 -6.09
CA LEU A 116 3.88 6.63 -6.57
C LEU A 116 4.55 7.95 -6.17
N VAL A 117 5.00 8.06 -4.91
CA VAL A 117 5.61 9.28 -4.39
C VAL A 117 7.02 9.51 -4.93
N ASP A 118 7.90 8.51 -4.85
CA ASP A 118 9.33 8.71 -5.12
C ASP A 118 9.71 8.49 -6.59
N ARG A 119 8.93 7.69 -7.34
CA ARG A 119 9.25 7.31 -8.72
C ARG A 119 8.31 7.94 -9.75
N MET A 120 7.02 8.08 -9.42
CA MET A 120 6.04 8.70 -10.32
C MET A 120 5.88 10.21 -10.09
N ASP A 121 6.47 10.76 -9.01
CA ASP A 121 6.37 12.17 -8.61
C ASP A 121 4.91 12.62 -8.35
N GLU A 122 4.06 11.67 -7.97
CA GLU A 122 2.69 11.91 -7.53
C GLU A 122 2.67 12.20 -6.02
N HIS A 123 1.68 12.95 -5.53
CA HIS A 123 1.54 13.24 -4.09
C HIS A 123 2.82 13.79 -3.40
N HIS A 124 3.49 14.75 -4.05
CA HIS A 124 4.76 15.37 -3.60
C HIS A 124 4.81 15.87 -2.15
N ASP A 125 3.67 16.18 -1.52
CA ASP A 125 3.57 16.55 -0.10
C ASP A 125 4.18 15.49 0.86
N TYR A 126 4.29 14.24 0.39
CA TYR A 126 4.83 13.11 1.16
C TYR A 126 6.28 12.75 0.79
N ARG A 127 6.88 13.40 -0.20
CA ARG A 127 8.22 13.07 -0.67
C ARG A 127 9.26 13.26 0.43
N GLY A 128 10.12 12.24 0.61
CA GLY A 128 11.16 12.25 1.63
C GLY A 128 10.67 12.08 3.08
N ARG A 129 9.37 11.86 3.30
CA ARG A 129 8.84 11.45 4.62
C ARG A 129 9.06 9.96 4.83
N ASN A 130 9.16 9.53 6.09
CA ASN A 130 9.06 8.12 6.43
C ASN A 130 7.59 7.70 6.35
N LEU A 131 7.26 6.85 5.39
CA LEU A 131 5.90 6.33 5.17
C LEU A 131 5.66 4.97 5.81
N ARG A 132 6.59 4.50 6.66
CA ARG A 132 6.37 3.34 7.52
C ARG A 132 5.67 3.81 8.79
N SER A 133 4.42 3.39 8.92
CA SER A 133 3.70 3.52 10.16
C SER A 133 4.17 2.44 11.13
N HIS A 134 4.37 2.79 12.40
CA HIS A 134 4.56 1.80 13.46
C HIS A 134 3.21 1.46 14.14
N ASN A 135 2.10 1.94 13.57
CA ASN A 135 0.76 1.71 14.07
C ASN A 135 0.08 0.56 13.29
N PRO A 136 -0.09 -0.63 13.89
CA PRO A 136 -0.71 -1.78 13.22
C PRO A 136 -2.20 -1.56 12.89
N LEU A 137 -2.82 -0.50 13.41
CA LEU A 137 -4.22 -0.15 13.16
C LEU A 137 -4.38 0.92 12.06
N SER A 138 -3.31 1.26 11.33
CA SER A 138 -3.32 2.26 10.27
C SER A 138 -4.41 2.01 9.22
N MET A 139 -4.54 0.77 8.75
CA MET A 139 -5.58 0.40 7.78
C MET A 139 -7.00 0.48 8.35
N VAL A 140 -7.21 0.16 9.62
CA VAL A 140 -8.53 0.29 10.29
C VAL A 140 -8.94 1.76 10.33
N LYS A 141 -8.01 2.63 10.75
CA LYS A 141 -8.19 4.09 10.71
C LYS A 141 -8.58 4.56 9.30
N TYR A 142 -7.83 4.14 8.28
CA TYR A 142 -8.07 4.58 6.91
C TYR A 142 -9.42 4.11 6.36
N ASN A 143 -9.83 2.87 6.63
CA ASN A 143 -11.13 2.36 6.21
C ASN A 143 -12.30 3.13 6.81
N LYS A 144 -12.20 3.50 8.10
CA LYS A 144 -13.22 4.33 8.78
C LYS A 144 -13.33 5.71 8.15
N MET A 145 -12.19 6.35 7.93
CA MET A 145 -12.14 7.66 7.27
C MET A 145 -12.66 7.57 5.83
N LEU A 146 -12.34 6.51 5.08
CA LEU A 146 -12.85 6.30 3.73
C LEU A 146 -14.38 6.16 3.70
N ALA A 147 -15.00 5.58 4.72
CA ALA A 147 -16.45 5.52 4.82
C ALA A 147 -17.07 6.93 4.92
N VAL A 148 -16.47 7.82 5.72
CA VAL A 148 -16.86 9.24 5.82
C VAL A 148 -16.60 9.95 4.49
N TYR A 149 -15.41 9.78 3.91
CA TYR A 149 -15.00 10.36 2.64
C TYR A 149 -15.98 10.03 1.51
N ASN A 150 -16.33 8.75 1.35
CA ASN A 150 -17.24 8.27 0.32
C ASN A 150 -18.66 8.83 0.49
N ARG A 151 -19.12 8.98 1.73
CA ARG A 151 -20.42 9.60 2.03
C ARG A 151 -20.41 11.09 1.66
N LEU A 152 -19.35 11.82 1.98
CA LEU A 152 -19.22 13.25 1.70
C LEU A 152 -18.88 13.58 0.24
N GLN A 153 -18.33 12.64 -0.53
CA GLN A 153 -18.07 12.82 -1.96
C GLN A 153 -19.33 13.16 -2.76
N ILE A 154 -20.49 12.64 -2.35
CA ILE A 154 -21.79 12.87 -3.01
C ILE A 154 -22.22 14.35 -2.92
N ALA A 155 -21.68 15.12 -1.97
CA ALA A 155 -22.09 16.50 -1.70
C ALA A 155 -21.39 17.58 -2.56
N ASN A 156 -20.44 17.23 -3.44
CA ASN A 156 -19.81 18.13 -4.43
C ASN A 156 -19.16 19.44 -3.92
N SER A 157 -18.76 19.54 -2.64
CA SER A 157 -17.88 20.63 -2.19
C SER A 157 -16.41 20.33 -2.54
N SER A 158 -15.60 21.33 -2.90
CA SER A 158 -14.15 21.14 -3.09
C SER A 158 -13.39 21.02 -1.76
N HIS A 159 -13.97 21.50 -0.65
CA HIS A 159 -13.35 21.49 0.68
C HIS A 159 -14.36 21.08 1.76
N TYR A 160 -13.86 20.50 2.85
CA TYR A 160 -14.63 20.16 4.04
C TYR A 160 -14.72 21.35 5.00
N SER A 161 -15.89 21.57 5.55
CA SER A 161 -16.15 22.45 6.69
C SER A 161 -15.59 21.84 7.99
N SER A 162 -15.53 22.65 9.06
CA SER A 162 -15.11 22.16 10.38
C SER A 162 -16.01 21.02 10.89
N ASN A 163 -17.32 21.09 10.65
CA ASN A 163 -18.25 20.01 11.01
C ASN A 163 -17.96 18.71 10.23
N GLU A 164 -17.69 18.80 8.93
CA GLU A 164 -17.36 17.61 8.12
C GLU A 164 -16.00 17.00 8.53
N LEU A 165 -15.03 17.84 8.92
CA LEU A 165 -13.76 17.35 9.49
C LEU A 165 -13.95 16.70 10.87
N GLN A 166 -14.86 17.23 11.68
CA GLN A 166 -15.25 16.61 12.95
C GLN A 166 -15.86 15.21 12.72
N GLU A 167 -16.64 15.00 11.65
CA GLU A 167 -17.16 13.65 11.34
C GLU A 167 -16.06 12.62 11.08
N PHE A 168 -14.93 13.02 10.48
CA PHE A 168 -13.77 12.13 10.35
C PHE A 168 -13.17 11.80 11.72
N ILE A 169 -13.07 12.79 12.61
CA ILE A 169 -12.52 12.60 13.97
C ILE A 169 -13.43 11.69 14.79
N ASP A 170 -14.74 11.92 14.75
CA ASP A 170 -15.72 11.13 15.50
C ASP A 170 -15.71 9.65 15.06
N ALA A 171 -15.57 9.39 13.76
CA ALA A 171 -15.43 8.04 13.23
C ALA A 171 -14.21 7.28 13.79
N LEU A 172 -13.19 7.98 14.30
CA LEU A 172 -12.02 7.38 14.95
C LEU A 172 -12.22 7.11 16.44
N ILE A 173 -13.23 7.72 17.08
CA ILE A 173 -13.46 7.64 18.54
C ILE A 173 -14.41 6.50 18.93
N GLU A 174 -15.29 6.04 18.02
CA GLU A 174 -16.36 5.06 18.33
C GLU A 174 -15.86 3.74 18.97
N GLU A 175 -14.57 3.40 18.89
CA GLU A 175 -14.02 2.17 19.47
C GLU A 175 -13.51 2.27 20.91
N VAL A 176 -13.33 3.46 21.50
CA VAL A 176 -12.98 3.52 22.94
C VAL A 176 -14.10 2.92 23.79
N ASN A 177 -15.36 3.02 23.33
CA ASN A 177 -16.52 2.57 24.09
C ASN A 177 -16.93 1.12 23.84
N ASP A 178 -16.53 0.51 22.73
CA ASP A 178 -16.89 -0.89 22.42
C ASP A 178 -15.82 -1.88 22.90
N GLU A 179 -14.52 -1.50 22.93
CA GLU A 179 -13.48 -2.29 23.61
C GLU A 179 -13.64 -2.30 25.14
N ILE A 180 -14.16 -1.22 25.75
CA ILE A 180 -14.48 -1.20 27.19
C ILE A 180 -15.64 -2.17 27.51
N LYS A 181 -16.64 -2.27 26.64
CA LYS A 181 -17.78 -3.17 26.86
C LYS A 181 -17.41 -4.64 26.71
N GLU A 182 -16.55 -5.01 25.76
CA GLU A 182 -16.11 -6.40 25.61
C GLU A 182 -15.25 -6.85 26.81
N ASN A 183 -14.40 -5.97 27.35
CA ASN A 183 -13.60 -6.29 28.53
C ASN A 183 -14.42 -6.37 29.84
N GLU A 184 -15.52 -5.59 29.98
CA GLU A 184 -16.43 -5.69 31.14
C GLU A 184 -17.31 -6.97 31.11
N LEU A 185 -17.60 -7.50 29.91
CA LEU A 185 -18.36 -8.74 29.73
C LEU A 185 -17.51 -9.99 30.02
N ASP A 186 -16.21 -9.97 29.70
CA ASP A 186 -15.31 -11.11 29.93
C ASP A 186 -14.95 -11.28 31.43
N GLU A 187 -14.87 -10.19 32.20
CA GLU A 187 -14.66 -10.25 33.65
C GLU A 187 -15.88 -10.75 34.44
N THR A 188 -17.10 -10.66 33.87
CA THR A 188 -18.31 -11.17 34.53
C THR A 188 -18.57 -12.66 34.30
N GLU A 189 -17.95 -13.27 33.28
CA GLU A 189 -18.06 -14.72 33.00
C GLU A 189 -16.93 -15.56 33.64
N ALA A 190 -15.77 -14.98 33.96
CA ALA A 190 -14.69 -15.66 34.68
C ALA A 190 -14.91 -15.81 36.21
N GLY A 191 -16.00 -15.24 36.74
CA GLY A 191 -16.31 -15.18 38.17
C GLY A 191 -17.43 -16.13 38.66
N LYS A 192 -17.85 -17.12 37.87
CA LYS A 192 -18.88 -18.11 38.27
C LYS A 192 -18.42 -19.56 38.18
#